data_AF-A0A231P7Y0-F1
#
_entry.id   AF-A0A231P7Y0-F1
#
_cell.length_a   1.000
_cell.length_b   1.000
_cell.length_c   1.000
_cell.angle_alpha   90.00
_cell.angle_beta   90.00
_cell.angle_gamma   90.00
#
_symmetry.space_group_name_H-M   'P 1'
#
loop_
_entity.id
_entity.type
_entity.pdbx_description
1 polymer ?
#
loop_
_entity_poly.entity_id
_entity_poly.type
_entity_poly.pdbx_seq_one_letter_code
_entity_poly.pdbx_strand_id
1 'polypeptide(L)'
;MARAEEAAAHHASPLAEAFAELVRVAHTEPRLRRLHPWTGMWELHFSRCTEHPLTWDIPYIGTSADGRYRVEGPSRSSPRITETGCARVAVAQVVEHLPPGCGPAFEGSAHELAAHERARDGSGERA
;
A
#
# COMPACT_ATOMS: atom_id res chain seq x y z
N MET A 1 7.40 -41.21 33.19
CA MET A 1 6.12 -41.35 32.48
C MET A 1 5.73 -39.95 32.01
N ALA A 2 6.00 -39.66 30.74
CA ALA A 2 5.73 -38.36 30.14
C ALA A 2 4.22 -38.17 29.94
N ARG A 3 3.70 -37.00 30.34
CA ARG A 3 2.56 -36.39 29.65
C ARG A 3 2.99 -34.99 29.25
N ALA A 4 3.36 -34.89 27.98
CA ALA A 4 3.56 -33.66 27.25
C ALA A 4 2.17 -33.04 27.05
N GLU A 5 1.83 -32.11 27.94
CA GLU A 5 0.69 -31.20 27.78
C GLU A 5 1.19 -29.78 27.93
N GLU A 6 1.83 -29.27 26.89
CA GLU A 6 1.77 -27.83 26.63
C GLU A 6 1.84 -27.65 25.11
N ALA A 7 0.66 -27.42 24.54
CA ALA A 7 0.45 -27.21 23.12
C ALA A 7 1.38 -26.09 22.63
N ALA A 8 2.23 -26.40 21.65
CA ALA A 8 3.04 -25.40 20.97
C ALA A 8 2.12 -24.31 20.43
N ALA A 9 2.11 -23.16 21.10
CA ALA A 9 1.46 -21.97 20.60
C ALA A 9 2.00 -21.73 19.19
N HIS A 10 1.08 -21.52 18.25
CA HIS A 10 1.40 -21.03 16.92
C HIS A 10 1.99 -19.63 17.11
N HIS A 11 3.29 -19.51 17.40
CA HIS A 11 3.96 -18.22 17.48
C HIS A 11 3.84 -17.61 16.09
N ALA A 12 2.94 -16.64 15.94
CA ALA A 12 2.79 -15.96 14.68
C ALA A 12 4.15 -15.32 14.33
N SER A 13 4.56 -15.50 13.07
CA SER A 13 5.82 -14.96 12.59
C SER A 13 5.81 -13.44 12.83
N PRO A 14 6.86 -12.84 13.44
CA PRO A 14 6.94 -11.40 13.63
C PRO A 14 6.68 -10.60 12.33
N LEU A 15 7.06 -11.17 11.19
CA LEU A 15 6.77 -10.62 9.87
C LEU A 15 5.27 -10.64 9.55
N ALA A 16 4.58 -11.75 9.84
CA ALA A 16 3.14 -11.88 9.61
C ALA A 16 2.34 -10.97 10.55
N GLU A 17 2.77 -10.83 11.80
CA GLU A 17 2.17 -9.91 12.77
C GLU A 17 2.32 -8.46 12.34
N ALA A 18 3.53 -8.06 11.95
CA ALA A 18 3.81 -6.71 11.43
C ALA A 18 3.00 -6.43 10.16
N PHE A 19 2.92 -7.39 9.23
CA PHE A 19 2.12 -7.22 8.02
C PHE A 19 0.62 -7.11 8.32
N ALA A 20 0.10 -7.92 9.25
CA ALA A 20 -1.29 -7.82 9.66
C ALA A 20 -1.60 -6.48 10.38
N GLU A 21 -0.67 -5.97 11.20
CA GLU A 21 -0.77 -4.63 11.78
C GLU A 21 -0.83 -3.56 10.69
N LEU A 22 0.10 -3.61 9.73
CA LEU A 22 0.15 -2.69 8.61
C LEU A 22 -1.17 -2.63 7.84
N VAL A 23 -1.74 -3.78 7.47
CA VAL A 23 -3.02 -3.85 6.75
C VAL A 23 -4.15 -3.21 7.58
N ARG A 24 -4.23 -3.51 8.88
CA ARG A 24 -5.26 -2.91 9.76
C ARG A 24 -5.10 -1.40 9.83
N VAL A 25 -3.89 -0.89 10.04
CA VAL A 25 -3.62 0.55 10.13
C VAL A 25 -3.94 1.24 8.80
N ALA A 26 -3.50 0.68 7.68
CA ALA A 26 -3.79 1.24 6.37
C ALA A 26 -5.29 1.27 6.07
N HIS A 27 -6.06 0.27 6.51
CA HIS A 27 -7.51 0.24 6.35
C HIS A 27 -8.23 1.34 7.15
N THR A 28 -7.65 1.83 8.25
CA THR A 28 -8.23 2.94 9.02
C THR A 28 -8.09 4.29 8.33
N GLU A 29 -7.17 4.43 7.37
CA GLU A 29 -6.95 5.66 6.61
C GLU A 29 -7.96 5.79 5.46
N PRO A 30 -8.89 6.77 5.51
CA PRO A 30 -9.95 6.90 4.50
C PRO A 30 -9.44 7.12 3.08
N ARG A 31 -8.29 7.80 2.89
CA ARG A 31 -7.73 8.05 1.55
C ARG A 31 -7.23 6.76 0.92
N LEU A 32 -6.54 5.90 1.68
CA LEU A 32 -6.03 4.61 1.20
C LEU A 32 -7.15 3.58 1.03
N ARG A 33 -8.16 3.59 1.91
CA ARG A 33 -9.30 2.66 1.83
C ARG A 33 -10.13 2.81 0.53
N ARG A 34 -10.01 3.94 -0.16
CA ARG A 34 -10.67 4.19 -1.45
C ARG A 34 -9.86 3.70 -2.66
N LEU A 35 -8.62 3.28 -2.45
CA LEU A 35 -7.73 2.78 -3.49
C LEU A 35 -7.81 1.25 -3.57
N HIS A 36 -7.28 0.68 -4.66
CA HIS A 36 -7.23 -0.76 -4.85
C HIS A 36 -5.97 -1.32 -4.17
N PRO A 37 -6.07 -2.09 -3.06
CA PRO A 37 -4.91 -2.68 -2.42
C PRO A 37 -4.46 -3.92 -3.19
N TRP A 38 -3.16 -4.11 -3.31
CA TRP A 38 -2.59 -5.38 -3.74
C TRP A 38 -1.33 -5.68 -2.94
N THR A 39 -1.00 -6.96 -2.81
CA THR A 39 0.06 -7.42 -1.91
C THR A 39 0.97 -8.42 -2.59
N GLY A 40 2.26 -8.38 -2.28
CA GLY A 40 3.24 -9.37 -2.76
C GLY A 40 4.55 -9.23 -1.99
N MET A 41 5.29 -10.33 -1.77
CA MET A 41 6.59 -10.29 -1.07
C MET A 41 6.58 -9.56 0.29
N TRP A 42 5.48 -9.64 1.05
CA TRP A 42 5.27 -8.91 2.31
C TRP A 42 5.25 -7.37 2.16
N GLU A 43 4.91 -6.90 0.96
CA GLU A 43 4.69 -5.51 0.62
C GLU A 43 3.19 -5.25 0.45
N LEU A 44 2.74 -4.10 0.96
CA LEU A 44 1.41 -3.55 0.73
C LEU A 44 1.51 -2.40 -0.26
N HIS A 45 0.79 -2.52 -1.36
CA HIS A 45 0.74 -1.55 -2.45
C HIS A 45 -0.69 -1.03 -2.64
N PHE A 46 -0.79 0.14 -3.26
CA PHE A 46 -2.06 0.76 -3.63
C PHE A 46 -2.05 1.19 -5.09
N SER A 47 -3.13 0.89 -5.80
CA SER A 47 -3.35 1.33 -7.17
C SER A 47 -4.54 2.28 -7.25
N ARG A 48 -4.45 3.21 -8.19
CA ARG A 48 -5.54 4.14 -8.56
C ARG A 48 -6.54 3.52 -9.53
N CYS A 49 -6.35 2.27 -9.94
CA CYS A 49 -7.28 1.53 -10.78
C CYS A 49 -7.47 0.09 -10.28
N THR A 50 -8.54 -0.57 -10.69
CA THR A 50 -8.93 -1.90 -10.16
C THR A 50 -8.53 -3.06 -11.08
N GLU A 51 -8.21 -2.80 -12.35
CA GLU A 51 -7.90 -3.83 -13.34
C GLU A 51 -6.47 -3.72 -13.87
N HIS A 52 -5.94 -4.83 -14.39
CA HIS A 52 -4.58 -4.89 -14.90
C HIS A 52 -4.47 -4.20 -16.29
N PRO A 53 -3.36 -3.48 -16.57
CA PRO A 53 -2.24 -3.17 -15.68
C PRO A 53 -2.62 -2.17 -14.58
N LEU A 54 -2.16 -2.45 -13.36
CA LEU A 54 -2.33 -1.57 -12.20
C LEU A 54 -1.37 -0.37 -12.27
N THR A 55 -1.77 0.77 -11.73
CA THR A 55 -0.84 1.90 -11.52
C THR A 55 0.23 1.56 -10.47
N TRP A 56 1.41 2.15 -10.65
CA TRP A 56 2.59 2.01 -9.78
C TRP A 56 3.14 3.38 -9.37
N ASP A 57 2.27 4.39 -9.27
CA ASP A 57 2.59 5.79 -9.02
C ASP A 57 2.37 6.23 -7.57
N ILE A 58 2.15 5.28 -6.66
CA ILE A 58 2.00 5.47 -5.22
C ILE A 58 3.11 4.68 -4.51
N PRO A 59 3.76 5.24 -3.47
CA PRO A 59 4.69 4.48 -2.65
C PRO A 59 4.06 3.25 -1.99
N TYR A 60 4.88 2.22 -1.77
CA TYR A 60 4.48 0.98 -1.14
C TYR A 60 5.20 0.77 0.19
N ILE A 61 4.65 -0.11 1.02
CA ILE A 61 5.18 -0.40 2.35
C ILE A 61 5.62 -1.86 2.41
N GLY A 62 6.92 -2.10 2.51
CA GLY A 62 7.48 -3.41 2.81
C GLY A 62 7.56 -3.67 4.31
N THR A 63 7.33 -4.92 4.71
CA THR A 63 7.59 -5.39 6.08
C THR A 63 8.85 -6.25 6.12
N SER A 64 9.63 -6.10 7.19
CA SER A 64 10.87 -6.83 7.41
C SER A 64 10.75 -7.76 8.62
N ALA A 65 11.56 -8.82 8.66
CA ALA A 65 11.50 -9.84 9.73
C ALA A 65 11.89 -9.29 11.12
N ASP A 66 12.52 -8.11 11.17
CA ASP A 66 12.82 -7.35 12.39
C ASP A 66 11.62 -6.52 12.89
N GLY A 67 10.45 -6.64 12.26
CA GLY A 67 9.23 -5.91 12.61
C GLY A 67 9.21 -4.45 12.11
N ARG A 68 10.15 -4.06 11.25
CA ARG A 68 10.20 -2.70 10.69
C ARG A 68 9.44 -2.57 9.38
N TYR A 69 8.99 -1.35 9.13
CA TYR A 69 8.30 -0.90 7.93
C TYR A 69 9.21 -0.05 7.07
N ARG A 70 9.20 -0.32 5.78
CA ARG A 70 10.01 0.33 4.75
C ARG A 70 9.09 0.99 3.73
N VAL A 71 9.18 2.31 3.59
CA VAL A 71 8.41 3.04 2.56
C VAL A 71 9.31 3.32 1.37
N GLU A 72 8.92 2.81 0.21
CA GLU A 72 9.69 2.82 -1.03
C GLU A 72 8.76 3.13 -2.22
N GLY A 73 9.33 3.31 -3.41
CA GLY A 73 8.56 3.59 -4.62
C GLY A 73 8.51 5.08 -4.99
N PRO A 74 7.69 5.47 -5.97
CA PRO A 74 6.77 4.61 -6.73
C PRO A 74 7.47 3.56 -7.61
N SER A 75 8.69 3.81 -8.11
CA SER A 75 9.53 2.81 -8.79
C SER A 75 10.38 2.01 -7.80
N ARG A 76 10.68 0.74 -8.11
CA ARG A 76 11.65 -0.06 -7.33
C ARG A 76 13.08 0.49 -7.33
N SER A 77 13.40 1.36 -8.29
CA SER A 77 14.68 2.07 -8.33
C SER A 77 14.67 3.37 -7.53
N SER A 78 13.53 3.79 -7.00
CA SER A 78 13.44 5.00 -6.19
C SER A 78 14.21 4.83 -4.88
N PRO A 79 14.87 5.89 -4.38
CA PRO A 79 15.43 5.84 -3.04
C PRO A 79 14.33 5.59 -2.01
N ARG A 80 14.70 4.89 -0.94
CA ARG A 80 13.85 4.70 0.22
C ARG A 80 13.40 6.06 0.76
N ILE A 81 12.08 6.22 0.95
CA ILE A 81 11.49 7.43 1.53
C ILE A 81 11.70 7.44 3.04
N THR A 82 11.39 6.32 3.70
CA THR A 82 11.60 6.17 5.14
C THR A 82 11.74 4.72 5.58
N GLU A 83 12.19 4.54 6.82
CA GLU A 83 12.14 3.27 7.53
C GLU A 83 11.76 3.53 9.00
N THR A 84 10.79 2.79 9.53
CA THR A 84 10.22 3.06 10.86
C THR A 84 9.75 1.78 11.54
N GLY A 85 9.71 1.78 12.87
CA GLY A 85 9.07 0.72 13.67
C GLY A 85 7.57 0.91 13.87
N CYS A 86 6.95 1.95 13.28
CA CYS A 86 5.55 2.31 13.50
C CYS A 86 4.74 2.26 12.21
N ALA A 87 3.74 1.37 12.14
CA ALA A 87 2.87 1.23 10.98
C ALA A 87 2.12 2.53 10.63
N ARG A 88 1.70 3.31 11.64
CA ARG A 88 1.02 4.60 11.44
C ARG A 88 1.93 5.63 10.75
N VAL A 89 3.21 5.66 11.11
CA VAL A 89 4.19 6.55 10.46
C VAL A 89 4.43 6.13 9.01
N ALA A 90 4.54 4.83 8.74
CA ALA A 90 4.69 4.33 7.39
C ALA A 90 3.48 4.65 6.50
N VAL A 91 2.26 4.46 7.02
CA VAL A 91 1.02 4.81 6.32
C VAL A 91 0.92 6.31 6.06
N ALA A 92 1.24 7.16 7.04
CA ALA A 92 1.23 8.61 6.87
C ALA A 92 2.17 9.07 5.75
N GLN A 93 3.35 8.43 5.62
CA GLN A 93 4.31 8.72 4.55
C GLN A 93 3.74 8.38 3.16
N VAL A 94 3.03 7.26 3.00
CA VAL A 94 2.34 6.95 1.74
C VAL A 94 1.27 8.01 1.43
N VAL A 95 0.49 8.41 2.43
CA VAL A 95 -0.59 9.40 2.29
C VAL A 95 -0.09 10.78 1.88
N GLU A 96 1.05 11.20 2.44
CA GLU A 96 1.74 12.45 2.13
C GLU A 96 2.22 12.48 0.67
N HIS A 97 2.63 11.32 0.14
CA HIS A 97 3.15 11.17 -1.22
C HIS A 97 2.09 10.72 -2.24
N LEU A 98 0.79 10.73 -1.89
CA LEU A 98 -0.27 10.43 -2.84
C LEU A 98 -0.28 11.47 -3.98
N PRO A 99 -0.52 11.06 -5.23
CA PRO A 99 -0.68 11.98 -6.35
C PRO A 99 -1.75 13.05 -6.05
N PRO A 100 -1.57 14.29 -6.56
CA PRO A 100 -2.56 15.34 -6.39
C PRO A 100 -3.90 14.91 -7.00
N GLY A 101 -5.00 15.21 -6.31
CA GLY A 101 -6.33 14.82 -6.77
C GLY A 101 -6.63 13.31 -6.72
N CYS A 102 -5.81 12.51 -6.03
CA CYS A 102 -6.03 11.06 -5.88
C CYS A 102 -7.40 10.77 -5.22
N GLY A 103 -8.35 10.32 -6.05
CA GLY A 103 -9.73 9.97 -5.68
C GLY A 103 -9.90 8.48 -5.39
N PRO A 104 -11.14 7.95 -5.47
CA PRO A 104 -11.35 6.50 -5.48
C PRO A 104 -10.63 5.83 -6.64
N ALA A 105 -10.30 4.56 -6.47
CA ALA A 105 -9.80 3.74 -7.57
C ALA A 105 -10.80 3.76 -8.74
N PHE A 106 -10.26 4.01 -9.92
CA PHE A 106 -10.98 3.97 -11.18
C PHE A 106 -11.29 2.52 -11.55
N GLU A 107 -12.55 2.26 -11.90
CA GLU A 107 -12.97 0.96 -12.43
C GLU A 107 -12.43 0.81 -13.85
N GLY A 108 -11.36 0.03 -13.99
CA GLY A 108 -10.64 -0.19 -15.24
C GLY A 108 -9.13 -0.28 -15.06
N SER A 109 -8.40 -0.20 -16.16
CA SER A 109 -6.94 -0.33 -16.22
C SER A 109 -6.20 1.00 -16.11
N ALA A 110 -4.88 0.97 -15.87
CA ALA A 110 -4.05 2.17 -15.85
C ALA A 110 -4.08 2.94 -17.19
N HIS A 111 -4.24 2.25 -18.31
CA HIS A 111 -4.35 2.90 -19.63
C HIS A 111 -5.66 3.69 -19.76
N GLU A 112 -6.77 3.12 -19.28
CA GLU A 112 -8.08 3.75 -19.31
C GLU A 112 -8.16 4.92 -18.33
N LEU A 113 -7.59 4.78 -17.13
CA LEU A 113 -7.44 5.89 -16.18
C LEU A 113 -6.67 7.05 -16.82
N ALA A 114 -5.53 6.78 -17.45
CA ALA A 114 -4.74 7.83 -18.10
C ALA A 114 -5.51 8.49 -19.26
N ALA A 115 -6.33 7.75 -19.99
CA ALA A 115 -7.21 8.32 -21.03
C ALA A 115 -8.31 9.21 -20.42
N HIS A 116 -8.90 8.77 -19.31
CA HIS A 116 -9.91 9.53 -18.57
C HIS A 116 -9.35 10.85 -18.03
N GLU A 117 -8.17 10.84 -17.42
CA GLU A 117 -7.50 12.04 -16.92
C GLU A 117 -7.21 13.05 -18.04
N ARG A 118 -6.64 12.60 -19.16
CA ARG A 118 -6.41 13.47 -20.34
C ARG A 118 -7.69 14.11 -20.87
N ALA A 119 -8.80 13.37 -20.91
CA ALA A 119 -10.08 13.88 -21.38
C ALA A 119 -10.66 14.95 -20.42
N ARG A 120 -10.45 14.78 -19.11
CA ARG A 120 -10.86 15.77 -18.11
C ARG A 120 -10.05 17.05 -18.20
N ASP A 121 -8.73 16.94 -18.31
CA ASP A 121 -7.83 18.09 -18.34
C ASP A 121 -8.03 18.91 -19.63
N GLY A 122 -8.16 18.24 -20.79
CA GLY A 122 -8.46 18.90 -22.07
C GLY A 122 -9.88 19.49 -22.19
N SER A 123 -10.75 19.23 -21.23
CA SER A 123 -12.08 19.86 -21.12
C SER A 123 -12.06 21.12 -20.25
N GLY A 124 -11.02 21.30 -19.40
CA GLY A 124 -10.87 22.46 -18.52
C GLY A 124 -10.24 23.70 -19.18
N GLU A 125 -9.61 23.53 -20.35
CA GLU A 125 -8.87 24.60 -21.06
C GLU A 125 -9.72 25.35 -22.11
N ARG A 126 -11.04 25.10 -22.13
CA ARG A 126 -12.02 25.77 -23.01
C ARG A 126 -13.03 26.63 -22.22
N ALA A 127 -12.56 27.46 -21.30
CA ALA A 127 -13.35 28.46 -20.60
C ALA A 127 -12.64 29.83 -20.61
#